data_AF-A0A8B7IMG2-F1
#
_entry.id   AF-A0A8B7IMG2-F1
#
_cell.length_a   1.000
_cell.length_b   1.000
_cell.length_c   1.000
_cell.angle_alpha   90.00
_cell.angle_beta   90.00
_cell.angle_gamma   90.00
#
_symmetry.space_group_name_H-M   'P 1'
#
loop_
_entity.id
_entity.type
_entity.pdbx_description
1 polymer ?
#
loop_
_entity_poly.entity_id
_entity_poly.type
_entity_poly.pdbx_seq_one_letter_code
_entity_poly.pdbx_strand_id
1 'polypeptide(L)'
;QQKAYIATQGPLAETTEDFWRMLWENNSTIVVMLTKLREMGREKCHQYWPAERSARYQYFVVDPMAEYNMPQYILREFKVTDAR
;
A
#
# COMPACT_ATOMS: atom_id res chain seq x y z
N GLN A 1 15.74 -8.39 -17.54
CA GLN A 1 14.40 -8.73 -17.00
C GLN A 1 13.39 -7.76 -17.58
N GLN A 2 12.36 -8.24 -18.25
CA GLN A 2 11.22 -7.39 -18.64
C GLN A 2 10.22 -7.35 -17.48
N LYS A 3 9.58 -6.21 -17.21
CA LYS A 3 8.57 -6.00 -16.13
C LYS A 3 9.06 -6.18 -14.68
N ALA A 4 10.28 -5.73 -14.38
CA ALA A 4 10.83 -5.79 -13.01
C ALA A 4 10.15 -4.81 -12.02
N TYR A 5 9.51 -3.75 -12.51
CA TYR A 5 8.90 -2.70 -11.69
C TYR A 5 7.54 -2.29 -12.23
N ILE A 6 6.64 -1.90 -11.33
CA ILE A 6 5.43 -1.16 -11.62
C ILE A 6 5.64 0.25 -11.06
N ALA A 7 5.78 1.24 -11.95
CA ALA A 7 5.79 2.63 -11.56
C ALA A 7 4.35 3.16 -11.56
N THR A 8 3.88 3.64 -10.41
CA THR A 8 2.51 4.14 -10.23
C THR A 8 2.51 5.39 -9.36
N GLN A 9 1.42 6.16 -9.44
CA GLN A 9 1.20 7.31 -8.57
C GLN A 9 0.91 6.86 -7.13
N GLY A 10 1.10 7.77 -6.16
CA GLY A 10 0.54 7.59 -4.83
C GLY A 10 -0.99 7.44 -4.93
N PRO A 11 -1.60 6.40 -4.32
CA PRO A 11 -3.04 6.21 -4.44
C PRO A 11 -3.83 7.42 -3.97
N LEU A 12 -4.95 7.68 -4.66
CA LEU A 12 -6.01 8.57 -4.19
C LEU A 12 -7.00 7.77 -3.35
N ALA A 13 -7.90 8.45 -2.63
CA ALA A 13 -8.93 7.78 -1.84
C ALA A 13 -9.79 6.85 -2.71
N GLU A 14 -10.23 7.35 -3.87
CA GLU A 14 -11.06 6.66 -4.85
C GLU A 14 -10.32 5.53 -5.60
N THR A 15 -8.99 5.55 -5.66
CA THR A 15 -8.19 4.52 -6.36
C THR A 15 -7.48 3.56 -5.41
N THR A 16 -7.73 3.64 -4.11
CA THR A 16 -7.06 2.79 -3.11
C THR A 16 -7.40 1.32 -3.31
N GLU A 17 -8.64 1.02 -3.68
CA GLU A 17 -9.07 -0.35 -3.99
C GLU A 17 -8.39 -0.90 -5.25
N ASP A 18 -8.30 -0.08 -6.30
CA ASP A 18 -7.63 -0.44 -7.55
C ASP A 18 -6.14 -0.70 -7.33
N PHE A 19 -5.51 0.05 -6.41
CA PHE A 19 -4.12 -0.16 -6.03
C PHE A 19 -3.90 -1.56 -5.43
N TRP A 20 -4.71 -1.97 -4.46
CA TRP A 20 -4.59 -3.32 -3.88
C TRP A 20 -4.89 -4.42 -4.91
N ARG A 21 -5.87 -4.21 -5.78
CA ARG A 21 -6.17 -5.13 -6.89
C ARG A 21 -4.98 -5.25 -7.85
N MET A 22 -4.34 -4.14 -8.22
CA MET A 22 -3.16 -4.12 -9.07
C MET A 22 -1.99 -4.93 -8.46
N LEU A 23 -1.74 -4.80 -7.16
CA LEU A 23 -0.71 -5.58 -6.47
C LEU A 23 -1.00 -7.08 -6.55
N TRP A 24 -2.24 -7.47 -6.27
CA TRP A 24 -2.67 -8.86 -6.29
C TRP A 24 -2.57 -9.48 -7.70
N GLU A 25 -3.15 -8.82 -8.70
CA GLU A 25 -3.21 -9.33 -10.08
C GLU A 25 -1.83 -9.45 -10.74
N ASN A 26 -0.87 -8.61 -10.33
CA ASN A 26 0.50 -8.65 -10.84
C ASN A 26 1.46 -9.41 -9.92
N ASN A 27 0.96 -10.10 -8.88
CA ASN A 27 1.77 -10.84 -7.90
C ASN A 27 2.90 -9.99 -7.29
N SER A 28 2.61 -8.71 -7.00
CA SER A 28 3.55 -7.76 -6.41
C SER A 28 3.37 -7.70 -4.90
N THR A 29 4.36 -8.17 -4.16
CA THR A 29 4.31 -8.27 -2.68
C THR A 29 5.15 -7.19 -1.97
N ILE A 30 5.88 -6.36 -2.73
CA ILE A 30 6.74 -5.30 -2.19
C ILE A 30 6.30 -3.96 -2.76
N VAL A 31 5.97 -3.03 -1.87
CA VAL A 31 5.63 -1.64 -2.21
C VAL A 31 6.70 -0.72 -1.65
N VAL A 32 7.21 0.19 -2.48
CA VAL A 32 8.15 1.22 -2.07
C VAL A 32 7.48 2.59 -2.18
N MET A 33 7.15 3.19 -1.02
CA MET A 33 6.58 4.53 -0.96
C MET A 33 7.69 5.57 -0.78
N LEU A 34 7.81 6.48 -1.75
CA LEU A 34 8.90 7.48 -1.81
C LEU A 34 8.49 8.89 -1.34
N THR A 35 7.29 9.04 -0.76
CA THR A 35 6.76 10.32 -0.27
C THR A 35 6.16 10.17 1.12
N LYS A 36 6.02 11.27 1.86
CA LYS A 36 5.12 11.32 3.02
C LYS A 36 3.67 11.46 2.55
N LEU A 37 2.69 11.16 3.41
CA LEU A 37 1.27 11.42 3.09
C LEU A 37 1.02 12.89 2.71
N ARG A 38 1.68 13.82 3.41
CA ARG A 38 1.65 15.26 3.14
C ARG A 38 3.04 15.87 3.17
N GLU A 39 3.31 16.76 2.22
CA GLU A 39 4.57 17.50 2.09
C GLU A 39 4.26 18.96 1.74
N MET A 40 4.91 19.92 2.40
CA MET A 40 4.67 21.36 2.19
C MET A 40 3.17 21.73 2.26
N GLY A 41 2.43 21.11 3.18
CA GLY A 41 0.99 21.32 3.40
C GLY A 41 0.07 20.64 2.38
N ARG A 42 0.60 20.04 1.30
CA ARG A 42 -0.19 19.40 0.25
C ARG A 42 -0.20 17.88 0.41
N GLU A 43 -1.33 17.27 0.10
CA GLU A 43 -1.43 15.81 0.02
C GLU A 43 -0.62 15.29 -1.17
N LYS A 44 0.17 14.25 -0.93
CA LYS A 44 0.97 13.55 -1.93
C LYS A 44 0.50 12.14 -2.19
N CYS A 45 -0.07 11.51 -1.16
CA CYS A 45 -0.55 10.15 -1.21
C CYS A 45 -1.65 9.98 -0.16
N HIS A 46 -2.76 9.37 -0.54
CA HIS A 46 -3.74 8.88 0.42
C HIS A 46 -3.15 7.70 1.20
N GLN A 47 -3.56 7.53 2.46
CA GLN A 47 -3.13 6.39 3.25
C GLN A 47 -3.87 5.13 2.77
N TYR A 48 -3.23 4.37 1.88
CA TYR A 48 -3.81 3.17 1.28
C TYR A 48 -3.71 1.91 2.16
N TRP A 49 -3.17 2.01 3.38
CA TRP A 49 -2.98 0.87 4.28
C TRP A 49 -3.66 1.07 5.64
N PRO A 50 -4.09 -0.03 6.29
CA PRO A 50 -4.59 0.01 7.67
C PRO A 50 -3.45 0.21 8.67
N ALA A 51 -3.68 1.02 9.71
CA ALA A 51 -2.70 1.24 10.77
C ALA A 51 -2.85 0.24 11.92
N GLU A 52 -4.03 0.18 12.56
CA GLU A 52 -4.22 -0.60 13.79
C GLU A 52 -5.11 -1.84 13.63
N ARG A 53 -6.06 -1.80 12.69
CA ARG A 53 -7.06 -2.85 12.51
C ARG A 53 -7.18 -3.19 11.04
N SER A 54 -7.55 -4.43 10.77
CA SER A 54 -7.85 -4.94 9.43
C SER A 54 -8.79 -4.00 8.67
N ALA A 55 -8.48 -3.76 7.41
CA ALA A 55 -9.34 -3.00 6.50
C ALA A 55 -9.67 -3.84 5.27
N ARG A 56 -10.87 -3.63 4.73
CA ARG A 56 -11.33 -4.27 3.51
C ARG A 56 -11.25 -3.29 2.35
N TYR A 57 -10.61 -3.71 1.26
CA TYR A 57 -10.51 -2.99 -0.01
C TYR A 57 -11.06 -3.90 -1.11
N GLN A 58 -12.31 -3.68 -1.53
CA GLN A 58 -13.10 -4.64 -2.33
C GLN A 58 -13.09 -6.07 -1.76
N TYR A 59 -12.39 -6.97 -2.44
CA TYR A 59 -12.29 -8.38 -2.13
C TYR A 59 -11.13 -8.71 -1.20
N PHE A 60 -10.23 -7.75 -0.95
CA PHE A 60 -9.04 -7.98 -0.16
C PHE A 60 -9.23 -7.51 1.28
N VAL A 61 -8.91 -8.39 2.23
CA VAL A 61 -8.73 -8.03 3.64
C VAL A 61 -7.24 -7.86 3.87
N VAL A 62 -6.84 -6.67 4.32
CA VAL A 62 -5.45 -6.31 4.62
C VAL A 62 -5.33 -6.22 6.13
N ASP A 63 -4.57 -7.13 6.72
CA ASP A 63 -4.29 -7.18 8.15
C ASP A 63 -2.88 -6.61 8.42
N PRO A 64 -2.73 -5.57 9.28
CA PRO A 64 -1.42 -5.10 9.70
C PRO A 64 -0.78 -6.13 10.63
N MET A 65 0.42 -6.61 10.30
CA MET A 65 1.14 -7.64 11.07
C MET A 65 2.26 -7.06 11.92
N ALA A 66 3.09 -6.21 11.33
CA ALA A 66 4.20 -5.56 12.02
C ALA A 66 4.54 -4.21 11.40
N GLU A 67 5.07 -3.31 12.21
CA GLU A 67 5.68 -2.05 11.77
C GLU A 67 7.03 -1.89 12.44
N TYR A 68 8.06 -1.65 11.62
CA TYR A 68 9.44 -1.43 12.07
C TYR A 68 9.88 -0.02 11.68
N ASN A 69 10.24 0.76 12.70
CA ASN A 69 10.76 2.11 12.51
C ASN A 69 12.28 2.05 12.33
N MET A 70 12.75 2.28 11.11
CA MET A 70 14.17 2.37 10.78
C MET A 70 14.60 3.85 10.73
N PRO A 71 15.91 4.17 10.85
CA PRO A 71 16.35 5.57 10.89
C PRO A 71 15.96 6.41 9.66
N GLN A 72 15.75 5.79 8.50
CA GLN A 72 15.49 6.48 7.23
C GLN A 72 14.21 6.04 6.52
N TYR A 73 13.51 5.00 7.02
CA TYR A 73 12.29 4.47 6.43
C TYR A 73 11.47 3.71 7.45
N ILE A 74 10.23 3.36 7.09
CA ILE A 74 9.36 2.50 7.89
C ILE A 74 9.07 1.26 7.06
N LEU A 75 9.27 0.08 7.63
CA LEU A 75 8.85 -1.18 7.03
C LEU A 75 7.52 -1.61 7.66
N ARG A 76 6.53 -1.90 6.83
CA ARG A 76 5.24 -2.45 7.27
C ARG A 76 5.02 -3.80 6.62
N GLU A 77 4.63 -4.77 7.44
CA GLU A 77 4.24 -6.10 7.00
C GLU A 77 2.72 -6.22 7.06
N PHE A 78 2.13 -6.67 5.96
CA PHE A 78 0.71 -6.89 5.84
C PHE A 78 0.43 -8.33 5.41
N LYS A 79 -0.60 -8.93 6.01
CA LYS A 79 -1.21 -10.14 5.47
C LYS A 79 -2.39 -9.72 4.60
N VAL A 80 -2.35 -10.09 3.33
CA VAL A 80 -3.43 -9.82 2.37
C VAL A 80 -4.17 -11.12 2.08
N THR A 81 -5.48 -11.11 2.26
CA THR A 81 -6.35 -12.27 2.02
C THR A 81 -7.44 -11.91 1.00
N ASP A 82 -7.60 -12.71 -0.06
CA ASP A 82 -8.76 -12.62 -0.96
C ASP A 82 -9.97 -13.28 -0.28
N ALA A 83 -11.03 -12.51 -0.08
CA ALA A 83 -12.26 -12.90 0.60
C ALA A 83 -13.42 -13.20 -0.37
N ARG A 84 -13.10 -13.49 -1.64
CA ARG A 84 -14.03 -14.09 -2.60
C ARG A 84 -14.25 -15.58 -2.34
#